data_AF-A0A7S6WWI0-F1
#
_entry.id   AF-A0A7S6WWI0-F1
#
_cell.length_a   1.000
_cell.length_b   1.000
_cell.length_c   1.000
_cell.angle_alpha   90.00
_cell.angle_beta   90.00
_cell.angle_gamma   90.00
#
_symmetry.space_group_name_H-M   'P 1'
#
loop_
_entity.id
_entity.type
_entity.pdbx_description
1 polymer ?
#
loop_
_entity_poly.entity_id
_entity_poly.type
_entity_poly.pdbx_seq_one_letter_code
_entity_poly.pdbx_strand_id
1 'polypeptide(L)'
;MNPYEDEDLSYAPEEPDFLADEVHPGEHLPPYQEREEPPYDFPSDEQEPEEDETADLGNTMTSDSSPAIPAVMLEIVQTVAAHSGQLQEQEQSITWLLDQFKEKSEDKPVFWSWRYVTGEDRTMLWEELTNFVSWINHRYFADYRSKQIIPCWYRHGAIVEELTGLWAAWRAASFNAKKPNAKMADFHRRYFWPTMDKVALLSDSCSKKGEHTVYGDGQVRDDDAGMSQFMAQDVEANS
;
A
#
# COMPACT_ATOMS: atom_id res chain seq x y z
N MET A 1 -54.10 0.31 25.20
CA MET A 1 -52.97 0.85 25.99
C MET A 1 -51.71 0.61 25.17
N ASN A 2 -51.37 1.59 24.34
CA ASN A 2 -50.13 1.65 23.57
C ASN A 2 -49.32 2.80 24.20
N PRO A 3 -48.12 2.58 24.76
CA PRO A 3 -47.44 3.57 25.60
C PRO A 3 -46.61 4.59 24.81
N TYR A 4 -46.95 4.88 23.55
CA TYR A 4 -46.14 5.75 22.66
C TYR A 4 -46.97 6.76 21.86
N GLU A 5 -48.12 7.16 22.37
CA GLU A 5 -48.82 8.35 21.89
C GLU A 5 -48.81 9.38 23.01
N ASP A 6 -47.69 10.08 23.14
CA ASP A 6 -47.65 11.43 23.69
C ASP A 6 -46.80 12.30 22.76
N GLU A 7 -47.37 13.46 22.46
CA GLU A 7 -46.90 14.52 21.59
C GLU A 7 -45.60 15.17 22.10
N ASP A 8 -44.97 16.00 21.25
CA ASP A 8 -43.75 16.80 21.49
C ASP A 8 -42.37 16.15 21.27
N LEU A 9 -42.08 15.77 20.02
CA LEU A 9 -40.70 15.80 19.50
C LEU A 9 -40.64 16.58 18.18
N SER A 10 -40.84 17.90 18.26
CA SER A 10 -40.33 18.82 17.24
C SER A 10 -38.85 19.09 17.54
N TYR A 11 -37.97 18.14 17.18
CA TYR A 11 -36.55 18.44 17.10
C TYR A 11 -36.31 19.26 15.81
N ALA A 12 -36.43 20.57 15.93
CA ALA A 12 -35.75 21.48 15.00
C ALA A 12 -34.28 21.52 15.45
N PRO A 13 -33.31 21.16 14.60
CA PRO A 13 -31.92 21.42 14.93
C PRO A 13 -31.77 22.94 15.03
N GLU A 14 -31.36 23.44 16.19
CA GLU A 14 -30.88 24.81 16.31
C GLU A 14 -29.71 24.94 15.33
N GLU A 15 -29.90 25.74 14.28
CA GLU A 15 -28.80 26.14 13.42
C GLU A 15 -27.75 26.81 14.33
N PRO A 16 -26.48 26.40 14.26
CA PRO A 16 -25.46 27.10 15.02
C PRO A 16 -25.47 28.56 14.57
N ASP A 17 -25.61 29.48 15.53
CA ASP A 17 -25.44 30.90 15.31
C ASP A 17 -24.04 31.11 14.69
N PHE A 18 -24.00 31.23 13.36
CA PHE A 18 -22.87 31.82 12.66
C PHE A 18 -22.93 33.30 13.01
N LEU A 19 -22.45 33.63 14.20
CA LEU A 19 -22.02 34.98 14.55
C LEU A 19 -21.15 35.45 13.39
N ALA A 20 -21.72 36.39 12.63
CA ALA A 20 -21.03 37.08 11.55
C ALA A 20 -19.69 37.54 12.10
N ASP A 21 -18.62 37.20 11.38
CA ASP A 21 -17.25 37.61 11.65
C ASP A 21 -17.22 39.07 12.14
N GLU A 22 -17.03 39.26 13.45
CA GLU A 22 -16.48 40.51 13.92
C GLU A 22 -15.08 40.59 13.33
N VAL A 23 -14.97 41.37 12.25
CA VAL A 23 -13.70 41.80 11.69
C VAL A 23 -12.97 42.56 12.78
N HIS A 24 -12.13 41.87 13.54
CA HIS A 24 -11.16 42.51 14.43
C HIS A 24 -10.15 43.28 13.55
N PRO A 25 -10.12 44.61 13.63
CA PRO A 25 -9.10 45.38 12.94
C PRO A 25 -7.81 45.29 13.76
N GLY A 26 -6.83 44.52 13.27
CA GLY A 26 -5.42 44.77 13.63
C GLY A 26 -4.59 43.63 14.21
N GLU A 27 -4.96 42.35 14.09
CA GLU A 27 -4.00 41.28 14.39
C GLU A 27 -3.34 40.76 13.11
N HIS A 28 -2.26 41.46 12.76
CA HIS A 28 -1.25 41.00 11.83
C HIS A 28 -0.78 39.62 12.29
N LEU A 29 -1.04 38.56 11.52
CA LEU A 29 -0.27 37.33 11.66
C LEU A 29 1.21 37.72 11.52
N PRO A 30 2.08 37.33 12.48
CA PRO A 30 3.49 37.62 12.34
C PRO A 30 3.98 36.89 11.08
N PRO A 31 4.83 37.51 10.25
CA PRO A 31 5.43 36.79 9.14
C PRO A 31 6.17 35.58 9.69
N TYR A 32 6.23 34.49 8.91
CA TYR A 32 7.02 33.30 9.22
C TYR A 32 8.35 33.73 9.85
N GLN A 33 8.48 33.53 11.17
CA GLN A 33 9.77 33.66 11.82
C GLN A 33 10.55 32.42 11.40
N GLU A 34 11.48 32.60 10.46
CA GLU A 34 12.57 31.65 10.27
C GLU A 34 13.15 31.39 11.66
N ARG A 35 13.03 30.15 12.14
CA ARG A 35 13.84 29.73 13.26
C ARG A 35 15.27 29.72 12.74
N GLU A 36 16.04 30.73 13.10
CA GLU A 36 17.50 30.66 13.02
C GLU A 36 17.91 29.43 13.84
N GLU A 37 18.28 28.36 13.15
CA GLU A 37 18.96 27.24 13.81
C GLU A 37 20.25 27.81 14.40
N PRO A 38 20.59 27.50 15.67
CA PRO A 38 21.84 27.97 16.23
C PRO A 38 22.99 27.46 15.35
N PRO A 39 24.05 28.26 15.12
CA PRO A 39 25.15 27.87 14.25
C PRO A 39 25.68 26.51 14.67
N TYR A 40 25.78 25.60 13.71
CA TYR A 40 26.44 24.32 13.94
C TYR A 40 27.91 24.60 14.25
N ASP A 41 28.28 24.41 15.51
CA ASP A 41 29.64 24.61 16.01
C ASP A 41 30.51 23.45 15.51
N PHE A 42 31.18 23.68 14.38
CA PHE A 42 32.25 22.81 13.92
C PHE A 42 33.40 22.92 14.94
N PRO A 43 33.89 21.81 15.53
CA PRO A 43 35.17 21.84 16.22
C PRO A 43 36.26 22.01 15.14
N SER A 44 36.56 23.27 14.81
CA SER A 44 37.73 23.65 14.02
C SER A 44 38.87 23.99 14.97
N ASP A 45 39.99 23.33 14.72
CA ASP A 45 41.32 23.63 15.23
C ASP A 45 41.59 23.26 16.70
N GLU A 46 42.12 22.05 16.81
CA GLU A 46 43.31 21.74 17.62
C GLU A 46 44.16 23.00 17.84
N GLN A 47 44.16 23.51 19.06
CA GLN A 47 45.14 24.51 19.47
C GLN A 47 46.52 23.87 19.41
N GLU A 48 47.36 24.36 18.48
CA GLU A 48 48.81 24.21 18.56
C GLU A 48 49.29 24.75 19.92
N PRO A 49 49.98 23.95 20.75
CA PRO A 49 50.58 24.46 21.97
C PRO A 49 51.89 25.19 21.63
N GLU A 50 51.98 26.46 22.02
CA GLU A 50 53.22 27.24 21.98
C GLU A 50 54.30 26.64 22.90
N GLU A 51 55.53 26.70 22.40
CA GLU A 51 56.77 26.33 23.08
C GLU A 51 57.11 27.35 24.18
N ASP A 52 57.30 26.91 25.43
CA ASP A 52 58.21 27.61 26.36
C ASP A 52 58.91 26.63 27.31
N GLU A 53 60.23 26.78 27.39
CA GLU A 53 61.19 25.95 28.07
C GLU A 53 61.14 26.18 29.59
N THR A 54 61.09 25.12 30.40
CA THR A 54 62.01 25.00 31.56
C THR A 54 62.19 23.53 31.96
N ALA A 55 63.46 23.20 32.25
CA ALA A 55 64.00 21.90 32.58
C ALA A 55 63.35 21.18 33.78
N ASP A 56 63.14 19.86 33.68
CA ASP A 56 63.55 18.92 34.74
C ASP A 56 63.74 17.49 34.19
N LEU A 57 64.70 16.80 34.79
CA LEU A 57 65.38 15.60 34.36
C LEU A 57 64.53 14.33 34.58
N GLY A 58 64.35 13.52 33.54
CA GLY A 58 63.65 12.24 33.67
C GLY A 58 63.79 11.34 32.45
N ASN A 59 64.92 10.66 32.36
CA ASN A 59 65.23 9.67 31.32
C ASN A 59 64.28 8.45 31.39
N THR A 60 63.34 8.33 30.44
CA THR A 60 62.68 7.05 30.12
C THR A 60 62.56 6.87 28.60
N MET A 61 63.62 6.32 27.99
CA MET A 61 63.54 5.64 26.70
C MET A 61 62.99 4.23 26.92
N THR A 62 61.76 3.97 26.45
CA THR A 62 61.41 2.71 25.78
C THR A 62 60.31 2.97 24.73
N SER A 63 60.75 3.21 23.49
CA SER A 63 60.16 2.72 22.23
C SER A 63 58.63 2.82 22.04
N ASP A 64 58.15 3.94 21.53
CA ASP A 64 56.89 3.96 20.77
C ASP A 64 57.23 3.96 19.27
N SER A 65 56.91 2.85 18.61
CA SER A 65 57.34 2.56 17.24
C SER A 65 56.34 3.16 16.28
N SER A 66 56.57 4.38 15.79
CA SER A 66 55.82 4.89 14.64
C SER A 66 56.04 3.93 13.46
N PRO A 67 54.99 3.34 12.86
CA PRO A 67 55.16 2.31 11.85
C PRO A 67 55.88 2.88 10.63
N ALA A 68 56.93 2.19 10.17
CA ALA A 68 57.60 2.55 8.94
C ALA A 68 56.58 2.50 7.78
N ILE A 69 56.71 3.39 6.78
CA ILE A 69 55.83 3.45 5.59
C ILE A 69 55.49 2.06 4.96
N PRO A 70 56.42 1.09 4.89
CA PRO A 70 56.11 -0.26 4.41
C PRO A 70 55.07 -1.02 5.26
N ALA A 71 55.03 -0.79 6.57
CA ALA A 71 54.07 -1.42 7.48
C ALA A 71 52.65 -0.88 7.27
N VAL A 72 52.51 0.44 7.09
CA VAL A 72 51.23 1.09 6.76
C VAL A 72 50.71 0.63 5.39
N MET A 73 51.59 0.53 4.40
CA MET A 73 51.22 0.01 3.08
C MET A 73 50.75 -1.46 3.12
N LEU A 74 51.38 -2.29 3.95
CA LEU A 74 50.98 -3.68 4.14
C LEU A 74 49.60 -3.78 4.80
N GLU A 75 49.33 -2.94 5.81
CA GLU A 75 48.03 -2.86 6.47
C GLU A 75 46.92 -2.45 5.48
N ILE A 76 47.15 -1.41 4.68
CA ILE A 76 46.20 -0.98 3.64
C ILE A 76 45.91 -2.12 2.64
N VAL A 77 46.93 -2.85 2.19
CA VAL A 77 46.74 -3.98 1.26
C VAL A 77 45.91 -5.08 1.90
N GLN A 78 46.13 -5.37 3.18
CA GLN A 78 45.34 -6.36 3.93
C GLN A 78 43.88 -5.92 4.10
N THR A 79 43.64 -4.65 4.44
CA THR A 79 42.28 -4.09 4.57
C THR A 79 41.54 -4.09 3.23
N VAL A 80 42.22 -3.68 2.14
CA VAL A 80 41.63 -3.71 0.79
C VAL A 80 41.30 -5.15 0.37
N ALA A 81 42.16 -6.12 0.66
CA ALA A 81 41.89 -7.53 0.39
C ALA A 81 40.68 -8.05 1.19
N ALA A 82 40.58 -7.69 2.48
CA ALA A 82 39.46 -8.05 3.34
C ALA A 82 38.14 -7.45 2.84
N HIS A 83 38.12 -6.15 2.51
CA HIS A 83 36.95 -5.49 1.96
C HIS A 83 36.56 -6.04 0.58
N SER A 84 37.52 -6.37 -0.28
CA SER A 84 37.25 -7.01 -1.57
C SER A 84 36.58 -8.38 -1.39
N GLY A 85 37.00 -9.16 -0.39
CA GLY A 85 36.33 -10.42 -0.03
C GLY A 85 34.90 -10.19 0.46
N GLN A 86 34.70 -9.20 1.34
CA GLN A 86 33.38 -8.86 1.86
C GLN A 86 32.42 -8.39 0.77
N LEU A 87 32.89 -7.59 -0.20
CA LEU A 87 32.09 -7.17 -1.36
C LEU A 87 31.68 -8.36 -2.23
N GLN A 88 32.57 -9.35 -2.40
CA GLN A 88 32.28 -10.55 -3.18
C GLN A 88 31.22 -11.42 -2.49
N GLU A 89 31.28 -11.57 -1.16
CA GLU A 89 30.24 -12.27 -0.39
C GLU A 89 28.88 -11.56 -0.46
N GLN A 90 28.89 -10.24 -0.41
CA GLN A 90 27.68 -9.43 -0.58
C GLN A 90 27.09 -9.57 -1.99
N GLU A 91 27.92 -9.55 -3.04
CA GLU A 91 27.49 -9.76 -4.41
C GLU A 91 26.81 -11.12 -4.58
N GLN A 92 27.41 -12.18 -4.03
CA GLN A 92 26.83 -13.53 -4.06
C GLN A 92 25.50 -13.59 -3.30
N SER A 93 25.41 -12.94 -2.14
CA SER A 93 24.18 -12.88 -1.34
C SER A 93 23.07 -12.12 -2.06
N ILE A 94 23.38 -10.98 -2.69
CA ILE A 94 22.42 -10.21 -3.50
C ILE A 94 21.97 -11.03 -4.70
N THR A 95 22.90 -11.68 -5.40
CA THR A 95 22.59 -12.50 -6.57
C THR A 95 21.68 -13.66 -6.21
N TRP A 96 21.97 -14.34 -5.08
CA TRP A 96 21.13 -15.41 -4.56
C TRP A 96 19.73 -14.92 -4.19
N LEU A 97 19.61 -13.77 -3.50
CA LEU A 97 18.32 -13.17 -3.19
C LEU A 97 17.53 -12.83 -4.46
N LEU A 98 18.18 -12.24 -5.46
CA LEU A 98 17.54 -11.88 -6.73
C LEU A 98 17.05 -13.12 -7.49
N ASP A 99 17.82 -14.20 -7.49
CA ASP A 99 17.43 -15.47 -8.10
C ASP A 99 16.20 -16.07 -7.39
N GLN A 100 16.22 -16.06 -6.06
CA GLN A 100 15.09 -16.51 -5.24
C GLN A 100 13.82 -15.68 -5.47
N PHE A 101 13.94 -14.35 -5.64
CA PHE A 101 12.81 -13.49 -5.97
C PHE A 101 12.31 -13.73 -7.40
N LYS A 102 13.20 -14.00 -8.35
CA LYS A 102 12.84 -14.34 -9.74
C LYS A 102 12.09 -15.66 -9.82
N GLU A 103 12.56 -16.71 -9.16
CA GLU A 103 11.88 -18.01 -9.09
C GLU A 103 10.49 -17.90 -8.45
N LYS A 104 10.36 -17.03 -7.44
CA LYS A 104 9.07 -16.72 -6.80
C LYS A 104 8.13 -15.89 -7.69
N SER A 105 8.65 -15.29 -8.77
CA SER A 105 7.91 -14.43 -9.69
C SER A 105 7.50 -15.09 -11.01
N GLU A 106 7.67 -16.40 -11.17
CA GLU A 106 7.09 -17.11 -12.32
C GLU A 106 5.62 -16.74 -12.50
N ASP A 107 5.14 -16.63 -13.75
CA ASP A 107 3.80 -16.20 -14.23
C ASP A 107 2.65 -17.09 -13.73
N LYS A 108 2.61 -17.36 -12.43
CA LYS A 108 1.58 -18.11 -11.76
C LYS A 108 0.40 -17.16 -11.53
N PRO A 109 -0.81 -17.56 -11.93
CA PRO A 109 -1.97 -16.75 -11.67
C PRO A 109 -2.13 -16.55 -10.17
N VAL A 110 -2.61 -15.36 -9.78
CA VAL A 110 -2.96 -15.08 -8.38
C VAL A 110 -3.99 -16.10 -7.89
N PHE A 111 -3.87 -16.53 -6.63
CA PHE A 111 -4.70 -17.61 -6.10
C PHE A 111 -6.21 -17.29 -6.08
N TRP A 112 -6.57 -16.01 -6.10
CA TRP A 112 -7.96 -15.54 -6.19
C TRP A 112 -8.47 -15.37 -7.63
N SER A 113 -7.76 -15.88 -8.62
CA SER A 113 -8.24 -15.88 -10.01
C SER A 113 -9.24 -17.01 -10.24
N TRP A 114 -10.52 -16.67 -10.37
CA TRP A 114 -11.60 -17.65 -10.63
C TRP A 114 -11.42 -18.48 -11.89
N ARG A 115 -10.65 -17.96 -12.86
CA ARG A 115 -10.29 -18.65 -14.11
C ARG A 115 -9.37 -19.85 -13.88
N TYR A 116 -8.46 -19.77 -12.91
CA TYR A 116 -7.41 -20.77 -12.71
C TYR A 116 -7.52 -21.52 -11.38
N VAL A 117 -8.24 -20.98 -10.39
CA VAL A 117 -8.43 -21.61 -9.08
C VAL A 117 -9.39 -22.81 -9.19
N THR A 118 -8.96 -23.94 -8.65
CA THR A 118 -9.68 -25.22 -8.70
C THR A 118 -9.61 -25.94 -7.35
N GLY A 119 -10.39 -27.01 -7.17
CA GLY A 119 -10.32 -27.88 -6.00
C GLY A 119 -10.61 -27.16 -4.67
N GLU A 120 -9.81 -27.46 -3.65
CA GLU A 120 -9.98 -26.94 -2.29
C GLU A 120 -9.79 -25.42 -2.22
N ASP A 121 -8.81 -24.88 -2.96
CA ASP A 121 -8.53 -23.44 -3.01
C ASP A 121 -9.74 -22.65 -3.53
N ARG A 122 -10.49 -23.22 -4.49
CA ARG A 122 -11.71 -22.60 -5.01
C ARG A 122 -12.80 -22.54 -3.94
N THR A 123 -12.92 -23.58 -3.11
CA THR A 123 -13.87 -23.61 -1.99
C THR A 123 -13.49 -22.58 -0.93
N MET A 124 -12.21 -22.51 -0.56
CA MET A 124 -11.72 -21.51 0.38
C MET A 124 -11.98 -20.08 -0.13
N LEU A 125 -11.76 -19.83 -1.42
CA LEU A 125 -12.03 -18.52 -2.01
C LEU A 125 -13.52 -18.14 -1.94
N TRP A 126 -14.43 -19.10 -2.14
CA TRP A 126 -15.87 -18.86 -1.97
C TRP A 126 -16.23 -18.50 -0.53
N GLU A 127 -15.63 -19.18 0.46
CA GLU A 127 -15.86 -18.91 1.88
C GLU A 127 -15.34 -17.53 2.27
N GLU A 128 -14.12 -17.19 1.89
CA GLU A 128 -13.52 -15.87 2.10
C GLU A 128 -14.39 -14.76 1.48
N LEU A 129 -14.83 -14.95 0.23
CA LEU A 129 -15.66 -13.97 -0.45
C LEU A 129 -17.04 -13.83 0.21
N THR A 130 -17.65 -14.93 0.63
CA THR A 130 -18.96 -14.91 1.32
C THR A 130 -18.86 -14.18 2.66
N ASN A 131 -17.82 -14.45 3.44
CA ASN A 131 -17.55 -13.76 4.70
C ASN A 131 -17.30 -12.27 4.48
N PHE A 132 -16.55 -11.92 3.44
CA PHE A 132 -16.29 -10.53 3.09
C PHE A 132 -17.55 -9.76 2.68
N VAL A 133 -18.39 -10.35 1.83
CA VAL A 133 -19.67 -9.74 1.43
C VAL A 133 -20.61 -9.59 2.62
N SER A 134 -20.68 -10.60 3.49
CA SER A 134 -21.43 -10.51 4.74
C SER A 134 -20.92 -9.35 5.61
N TRP A 135 -19.60 -9.24 5.78
CA TRP A 135 -19.00 -8.14 6.52
C TRP A 135 -19.33 -6.78 5.91
N ILE A 136 -19.29 -6.62 4.58
CA ILE A 136 -19.67 -5.36 3.92
C ILE A 136 -21.13 -4.99 4.25
N ASN A 137 -22.05 -5.92 4.07
CA ASN A 137 -23.47 -5.68 4.31
C ASN A 137 -23.74 -5.26 5.76
N HIS A 138 -23.08 -5.90 6.73
CA HIS A 138 -23.23 -5.52 8.14
C HIS A 138 -22.49 -4.23 8.50
N ARG A 139 -21.32 -3.95 7.89
CA ARG A 139 -20.48 -2.82 8.29
C ARG A 139 -20.86 -1.49 7.65
N TYR A 140 -21.30 -1.52 6.39
CA TYR A 140 -21.59 -0.33 5.58
C TYR A 140 -23.09 -0.14 5.33
N PHE A 141 -23.88 -1.21 5.34
CA PHE A 141 -25.26 -1.18 4.86
C PHE A 141 -26.29 -1.77 5.84
N ALA A 142 -25.94 -1.95 7.12
CA ALA A 142 -26.87 -2.45 8.13
C ALA A 142 -28.15 -1.60 8.20
N ASP A 143 -27.98 -0.27 8.13
CA ASP A 143 -29.08 0.69 8.21
C ASP A 143 -29.68 1.05 6.83
N TYR A 144 -29.07 0.57 5.74
CA TYR A 144 -29.40 0.97 4.37
C TYR A 144 -29.74 -0.25 3.51
N ARG A 145 -30.91 -0.86 3.76
CA ARG A 145 -31.35 -2.08 3.06
C ARG A 145 -31.33 -1.95 1.53
N SER A 146 -31.65 -0.77 0.98
CA SER A 146 -31.65 -0.53 -0.47
C SER A 146 -30.27 -0.48 -1.10
N LYS A 147 -29.21 -0.40 -0.30
CA LYS A 147 -27.80 -0.37 -0.74
C LYS A 147 -27.05 -1.66 -0.44
N GLN A 148 -27.70 -2.63 0.20
CA GLN A 148 -27.10 -3.93 0.49
C GLN A 148 -26.79 -4.70 -0.80
N ILE A 149 -25.68 -5.43 -0.79
CA ILE A 149 -25.36 -6.41 -1.82
C ILE A 149 -26.44 -7.49 -1.77
N ILE A 150 -27.11 -7.68 -2.91
CA ILE A 150 -28.29 -8.54 -2.97
C ILE A 150 -27.94 -10.03 -2.80
N PRO A 151 -28.84 -10.86 -2.24
CA PRO A 151 -28.54 -12.27 -1.96
C PRO A 151 -28.20 -13.11 -3.21
N CYS A 152 -28.63 -12.69 -4.40
CA CYS A 152 -28.35 -13.41 -5.65
C CYS A 152 -26.92 -13.21 -6.19
N TRP A 153 -26.07 -12.38 -5.54
CA TRP A 153 -24.77 -11.93 -6.07
C TRP A 153 -23.87 -13.06 -6.60
N TYR A 154 -23.81 -14.20 -5.93
CA TYR A 154 -22.96 -15.35 -6.30
C TYR A 154 -23.34 -16.00 -7.64
N ARG A 155 -24.56 -15.73 -8.14
CA ARG A 155 -25.04 -16.21 -9.45
C ARG A 155 -24.54 -15.36 -10.60
N HIS A 156 -24.06 -14.15 -10.32
CA HIS A 156 -23.61 -13.18 -11.30
C HIS A 156 -22.08 -13.16 -11.36
N GLY A 157 -21.50 -13.84 -12.34
CA GLY A 157 -20.03 -13.96 -12.44
C GLY A 157 -19.31 -12.60 -12.49
N ALA A 158 -19.87 -11.60 -13.19
CA ALA A 158 -19.29 -10.25 -13.20
C ALA A 158 -19.27 -9.60 -11.79
N ILE A 159 -20.30 -9.83 -10.98
CA ILE A 159 -20.34 -9.34 -9.59
C ILE A 159 -19.33 -10.11 -8.73
N VAL A 160 -19.19 -11.42 -8.94
CA VAL A 160 -18.17 -12.25 -8.26
C VAL A 160 -16.76 -11.71 -8.53
N GLU A 161 -16.42 -11.39 -9.78
CA GLU A 161 -15.11 -10.81 -10.15
C GLU A 161 -14.88 -9.44 -9.52
N GLU A 162 -15.86 -8.52 -9.61
CA GLU A 162 -15.76 -7.17 -9.02
C GLU A 162 -15.59 -7.24 -7.49
N LEU A 163 -16.35 -8.10 -6.80
CA LEU A 163 -16.24 -8.28 -5.35
C LEU A 163 -14.91 -8.95 -4.95
N THR A 164 -14.38 -9.85 -5.77
CA THR A 164 -13.08 -10.50 -5.51
C THR A 164 -11.93 -9.52 -5.67
N GLY A 165 -11.97 -8.66 -6.70
CA GLY A 165 -11.01 -7.57 -6.85
C GLY A 165 -11.09 -6.58 -5.67
N LEU A 166 -12.30 -6.25 -5.22
CA LEU A 166 -12.50 -5.40 -4.05
C LEU A 166 -11.95 -6.02 -2.77
N TRP A 167 -12.19 -7.32 -2.54
CA TRP A 167 -11.61 -8.06 -1.43
C TRP A 167 -10.08 -8.03 -1.47
N ALA A 168 -9.47 -8.26 -2.64
CA ALA A 168 -8.02 -8.20 -2.79
C ALA A 168 -7.46 -6.80 -2.49
N ALA A 169 -8.13 -5.73 -2.95
CA ALA A 169 -7.76 -4.35 -2.65
C ALA A 169 -7.90 -4.04 -1.14
N TRP A 170 -8.97 -4.51 -0.50
CA TRP A 170 -9.17 -4.38 0.94
C TRP A 170 -8.06 -5.10 1.73
N ARG A 171 -7.72 -6.33 1.33
CA ARG A 171 -6.62 -7.10 1.93
C ARG A 171 -5.29 -6.34 1.80
N ALA A 172 -4.98 -5.81 0.62
CA ALA A 172 -3.75 -5.06 0.38
C ALA A 172 -3.67 -3.74 1.19
N ALA A 173 -4.81 -3.12 1.47
CA ALA A 173 -4.90 -1.91 2.29
C ALA A 173 -4.88 -2.19 3.81
N SER A 174 -5.43 -3.33 4.24
CA SER A 174 -5.66 -3.65 5.65
C SER A 174 -4.52 -4.42 6.31
N PHE A 175 -3.78 -5.22 5.54
CA PHE A 175 -2.74 -6.09 6.09
C PHE A 175 -1.33 -5.47 5.94
N ASN A 176 -0.43 -5.87 6.84
CA ASN A 176 1.01 -5.56 6.80
C ASN A 176 1.41 -4.07 6.92
N ALA A 177 0.52 -3.22 7.44
CA ALA A 177 0.86 -1.84 7.80
C ALA A 177 1.54 -1.77 9.18
N LYS A 178 2.83 -1.41 9.23
CA LYS A 178 3.54 -1.16 10.50
C LYS A 178 3.20 0.21 11.12
N LYS A 179 2.69 1.14 10.32
CA LYS A 179 2.32 2.51 10.70
C LYS A 179 1.03 2.93 9.97
N PRO A 180 0.24 3.86 10.54
CA PRO A 180 -0.90 4.47 9.85
C PRO A 180 -0.49 5.01 8.47
N ASN A 181 -1.31 4.76 7.46
CA ASN A 181 -1.06 5.19 6.10
C ASN A 181 -2.38 5.44 5.35
N ALA A 182 -2.27 6.05 4.16
CA ALA A 182 -3.43 6.45 3.37
C ALA A 182 -4.15 5.30 2.63
N LYS A 183 -3.62 4.06 2.62
CA LYS A 183 -4.15 2.97 1.79
C LYS A 183 -5.61 2.65 2.07
N MET A 184 -6.02 2.70 3.33
CA MET A 184 -7.43 2.46 3.68
C MET A 184 -8.32 3.62 3.24
N ALA A 185 -7.86 4.87 3.32
CA ALA A 185 -8.60 6.01 2.81
C ALA A 185 -8.70 5.95 1.26
N ASP A 186 -7.63 5.53 0.60
CA ASP A 186 -7.58 5.29 -0.84
C ASP A 186 -8.50 4.15 -1.27
N PHE A 187 -8.55 3.07 -0.49
CA PHE A 187 -9.44 1.95 -0.73
C PHE A 187 -10.90 2.41 -0.85
N HIS A 188 -11.35 3.25 0.08
CA HIS A 188 -12.71 3.76 0.07
C HIS A 188 -13.00 4.63 -1.16
N ARG A 189 -12.06 5.53 -1.50
CA ARG A 189 -12.24 6.51 -2.58
C ARG A 189 -12.13 5.90 -3.98
N ARG A 190 -11.16 5.00 -4.18
CA ARG A 190 -10.81 4.51 -5.53
C ARG A 190 -11.48 3.18 -5.88
N TYR A 191 -11.77 2.35 -4.89
CA TYR A 191 -12.24 0.98 -5.13
C TYR A 191 -13.62 0.73 -4.54
N PHE A 192 -13.82 0.98 -3.25
CA PHE A 192 -15.05 0.59 -2.55
C PHE A 192 -16.32 1.20 -3.14
N TRP A 193 -16.47 2.53 -3.11
CA TRP A 193 -17.68 3.17 -3.59
C TRP A 193 -17.92 2.95 -5.09
N PRO A 194 -16.90 3.10 -5.97
CA PRO A 194 -17.07 2.79 -7.39
C PRO A 194 -17.49 1.34 -7.66
N THR A 195 -16.96 0.35 -6.92
CA THR A 195 -17.38 -1.05 -7.06
C THR A 195 -18.82 -1.25 -6.59
N MET A 196 -19.25 -0.61 -5.49
CA MET A 196 -20.64 -0.71 -5.04
C MET A 196 -21.63 -0.14 -6.07
N ASP A 197 -21.29 0.97 -6.73
CA ASP A 197 -22.11 1.54 -7.80
C ASP A 197 -22.21 0.59 -9.00
N LYS A 198 -21.10 -0.04 -9.39
CA LYS A 198 -21.10 -1.09 -10.44
C LYS A 198 -21.92 -2.30 -10.04
N VAL A 199 -21.80 -2.78 -8.80
CA VAL A 199 -22.57 -3.93 -8.31
C VAL A 199 -24.06 -3.62 -8.34
N ALA A 200 -24.46 -2.41 -7.94
CA ALA A 200 -25.85 -1.96 -8.05
C ALA A 200 -26.33 -1.94 -9.52
N LEU A 201 -25.50 -1.48 -10.46
CA LEU A 201 -25.82 -1.49 -11.89
C LEU A 201 -25.96 -2.91 -12.45
N LEU A 202 -25.02 -3.81 -12.16
CA LEU A 202 -25.01 -5.20 -12.63
C LEU A 202 -26.16 -6.03 -12.05
N SER A 203 -26.67 -5.62 -10.88
CA SER A 203 -27.76 -6.29 -10.20
C SER A 203 -29.15 -5.73 -10.51
N ASP A 204 -29.25 -4.66 -11.29
CA ASP A 204 -30.50 -3.94 -11.54
C ASP A 204 -31.60 -4.83 -12.15
N SER A 205 -31.23 -5.72 -13.09
CA SER A 205 -32.15 -6.68 -13.69
C SER A 205 -32.63 -7.75 -12.71
N CYS A 206 -31.74 -8.32 -11.87
CA CYS A 206 -32.11 -9.26 -10.80
C CYS A 206 -33.05 -8.57 -9.80
N SER A 207 -32.71 -7.35 -9.38
CA SER A 207 -33.45 -6.59 -8.37
C SER A 207 -34.85 -6.18 -8.82
N LYS A 208 -35.02 -5.78 -10.09
CA LYS A 208 -36.30 -5.27 -10.61
C LYS A 208 -37.19 -6.34 -11.24
N LYS A 209 -36.62 -7.37 -11.87
CA LYS A 209 -37.37 -8.34 -12.68
C LYS A 209 -37.38 -9.76 -12.12
N GLY A 210 -36.54 -10.07 -11.14
CA GLY A 210 -36.35 -11.45 -10.65
C GLY A 210 -35.74 -12.39 -11.69
N GLU A 211 -35.20 -11.85 -12.79
CA GLU A 211 -34.52 -12.61 -13.83
C GLU A 211 -33.06 -12.83 -13.39
N HIS A 212 -32.70 -14.09 -13.16
CA HIS A 212 -31.33 -14.49 -12.84
C HIS A 212 -30.69 -15.13 -14.05
N THR A 213 -29.68 -14.49 -14.64
CA THR A 213 -28.78 -15.17 -15.57
C THR A 213 -27.73 -15.87 -14.74
N VAL A 214 -27.69 -17.21 -14.80
CA VAL A 214 -26.59 -17.97 -14.19
C VAL A 214 -25.33 -17.69 -14.99
N TYR A 215 -24.19 -17.57 -14.30
CA TYR A 215 -22.89 -17.48 -14.96
C TYR A 215 -22.73 -18.58 -16.02
N GLY A 216 -22.42 -18.17 -17.26
CA GLY A 216 -22.26 -19.08 -18.41
C GLY A 216 -23.50 -19.27 -19.29
N ASP A 217 -24.69 -18.86 -18.83
CA ASP A 217 -25.94 -19.05 -19.59
C ASP A 217 -26.26 -17.90 -20.56
N GLY A 218 -25.43 -16.86 -20.58
CA GLY A 218 -25.56 -15.72 -21.49
C GLY A 218 -25.16 -16.05 -22.93
N GLN A 219 -25.73 -15.31 -23.88
CA GLN A 219 -25.27 -15.36 -25.27
C GLN A 219 -23.94 -14.61 -25.39
N VAL A 220 -22.85 -15.35 -25.56
CA VAL A 220 -21.51 -14.82 -25.84
C VAL A 220 -21.45 -14.38 -27.31
N ARG A 221 -20.85 -13.23 -27.60
CA ARG A 221 -20.76 -12.65 -28.97
C ARG A 221 -19.29 -12.49 -29.37
N ASP A 222 -18.50 -13.53 -29.11
CA ASP A 222 -17.03 -13.48 -29.18
C ASP A 222 -16.48 -14.34 -30.34
N ASP A 223 -17.35 -14.99 -31.13
CA ASP A 223 -17.01 -15.95 -32.17
C ASP A 223 -17.04 -15.36 -33.60
N ASP A 224 -16.45 -14.17 -33.78
CA ASP A 224 -16.27 -13.63 -35.13
C ASP A 224 -15.34 -14.54 -35.95
N ALA A 225 -15.91 -15.23 -36.93
CA ALA A 225 -15.19 -16.19 -37.77
C ALA A 225 -14.02 -15.56 -38.56
N GLY A 226 -14.00 -14.23 -38.73
CA GLY A 226 -12.93 -13.49 -39.37
C GLY A 226 -11.74 -13.18 -38.47
N MET A 227 -11.88 -13.31 -37.14
CA MET A 227 -10.84 -12.95 -36.17
C MET A 227 -9.51 -13.69 -36.43
N SER A 228 -9.56 -15.01 -36.60
CA SER A 228 -8.34 -15.80 -36.84
C SER A 228 -7.66 -15.44 -38.16
N GLN A 229 -8.45 -15.12 -39.20
CA GLN A 229 -7.92 -14.71 -40.49
C GLN A 229 -7.25 -13.33 -40.42
N PHE A 230 -7.88 -12.37 -39.72
CA PHE A 230 -7.31 -11.05 -39.49
C PHE A 230 -5.98 -11.15 -38.74
N MET A 231 -5.93 -11.95 -37.67
CA MET A 231 -4.70 -12.16 -36.88
C MET A 231 -3.56 -12.72 -37.74
N ALA A 232 -3.84 -13.72 -38.59
CA ALA A 232 -2.83 -14.30 -39.48
C ALA A 232 -2.28 -13.26 -40.46
N GLN A 233 -3.14 -12.43 -41.05
CA GLN A 233 -2.75 -11.36 -41.96
C GLN A 233 -1.94 -10.27 -41.26
N ASP A 234 -2.30 -9.89 -40.03
CA ASP A 234 -1.57 -8.88 -39.25
C ASP A 234 -0.16 -9.36 -38.87
N VAL A 235 -0.02 -10.63 -38.47
CA VAL A 235 1.29 -11.23 -38.19
C VAL A 235 2.15 -11.28 -39.45
N GLU A 236 1.60 -11.72 -40.59
CA GLU A 236 2.31 -11.75 -41.87
C GLU A 236 2.73 -10.36 -42.36
N ALA A 237 1.93 -9.32 -42.10
CA ALA A 237 2.23 -7.95 -42.51
C ALA A 237 3.30 -7.26 -41.64
N ASN A 238 3.52 -7.72 -40.40
CA ASN A 238 4.41 -7.10 -39.42
C ASN A 238 5.57 -8.02 -38.94
N SER A 239 5.86 -9.10 -39.68
CA SER A 239 7.03 -9.97 -39.48
C SER A 239 8.15 -9.68 -40.48
#